data_AF-A0A9J7LJ60-F1
#
_entry.id   AF-A0A9J7LJ60-F1
#
_cell.length_a   1.000
_cell.length_b   1.000
_cell.length_c   1.000
_cell.angle_alpha   90.00
_cell.angle_beta   90.00
_cell.angle_gamma   90.00
#
_symmetry.space_group_name_H-M   'P 1'
#
loop_
_entity.id
_entity.type
_entity.pdbx_description
1 polymer ?
#
loop_
_entity_poly.entity_id
_entity_poly.type
_entity_poly.pdbx_seq_one_letter_code
_entity_poly.pdbx_strand_id
1 'polypeptide(L)'
;MPQKAQFLTVVNAGYCKRKTQKTNTTWSNQNRTRFIREDARGLRFVTILGSGMNAVGACLKLASMGRNLIGVAMAAQTISASAQVFILGIPAHLAAVWFGPREVSTATAIGVFGNQLGIAIGFLLPPVLVPVTEDQEAVQRGLSTMFYGTAAVSICLFLLILFVFQNEPPIPPSPAQAAIKLSQSDDQSYLSSVRTLLSNGSFLLLVITYGINAGCFYSLSTLLNQIILHYFPDAEVDTGWVGLTIVFAGMVGSVLCGLWLDRTKTFKITTLVVYLLTFAGMMTFTFTLDLGRMWVVFLVAGFLGFFMTGYLPLGFEFAAEITYPEPEGTSSGLLNASAQAFGIAFTLGMGVLVDHENIRVSLLVLSGSLLLGTVLTVLIKSDLRRQAAGHAATMLADGPTNM
;
A
#
# COMPACT_ATOMS: atom_id res chain seq x y z
N MET A 1 59.73 -35.86 34.47
CA MET A 1 59.31 -36.11 33.07
C MET A 1 58.84 -34.80 32.43
N PRO A 2 59.73 -34.04 31.79
CA PRO A 2 59.38 -33.15 30.69
C PRO A 2 59.49 -33.91 29.36
N GLN A 3 58.73 -33.50 28.33
CA GLN A 3 58.78 -33.87 26.90
C GLN A 3 57.43 -34.41 26.40
N LYS A 4 56.55 -33.50 25.95
CA LYS A 4 55.59 -33.74 24.84
C LYS A 4 54.78 -32.47 24.47
N ALA A 5 55.43 -31.30 24.42
CA ALA A 5 54.75 -30.05 24.07
C ALA A 5 55.47 -29.24 22.97
N GLN A 6 56.28 -29.86 22.12
CA GLN A 6 57.10 -29.12 21.14
C GLN A 6 57.09 -29.67 19.70
N PHE A 7 56.20 -30.60 19.37
CA PHE A 7 56.16 -31.20 18.01
C PHE A 7 54.91 -30.89 17.18
N LEU A 8 53.94 -30.13 17.69
CA LEU A 8 52.70 -29.81 16.95
C LEU A 8 52.60 -28.37 16.45
N THR A 9 53.55 -27.49 16.78
CA THR A 9 53.47 -26.07 16.42
C THR A 9 54.19 -25.71 15.11
N VAL A 10 54.98 -26.61 14.52
CA VAL A 10 55.81 -26.27 13.35
C VAL A 10 55.24 -26.77 12.01
N VAL A 11 54.29 -27.72 12.01
CA VAL A 11 53.74 -28.25 10.75
C VAL A 11 52.53 -27.46 10.22
N ASN A 12 51.76 -26.78 11.09
CA ASN A 12 50.57 -26.04 10.65
C ASN A 12 50.85 -24.61 10.12
N ALA A 13 52.03 -24.05 10.37
CA ALA A 13 52.36 -22.69 9.90
C ALA A 13 52.79 -22.64 8.42
N GLY A 14 53.25 -23.77 7.85
CA GLY A 14 53.73 -23.84 6.47
C GLY A 14 52.62 -23.99 5.41
N TYR A 15 51.50 -24.64 5.75
CA TYR A 15 50.40 -24.89 4.80
C TYR A 15 49.42 -23.71 4.69
N CYS A 16 49.28 -22.88 5.72
CA CYS A 16 48.35 -21.75 5.72
C CYS A 16 48.86 -20.54 4.91
N LYS A 17 50.18 -20.42 4.69
CA LYS A 17 50.79 -19.30 3.94
C LYS A 17 50.85 -19.48 2.42
N ARG A 18 50.78 -20.72 1.88
CA ARG A 18 50.83 -20.92 0.41
C ARG A 18 49.47 -20.83 -0.28
N LYS A 19 48.35 -20.99 0.42
CA LYS A 19 47.00 -20.81 -0.14
C LYS A 19 46.46 -19.38 -0.07
N THR A 20 47.06 -18.50 0.74
CA THR A 20 46.58 -17.13 0.96
C THR A 20 47.10 -16.11 -0.07
N GLN A 21 48.08 -16.47 -0.90
CA GLN A 21 48.71 -15.50 -1.81
C GLN A 21 48.30 -15.63 -3.29
N LYS A 22 47.60 -16.72 -3.68
CA LYS A 22 47.12 -16.92 -5.06
C LYS A 22 45.61 -16.78 -5.26
N THR A 23 44.83 -16.56 -4.20
CA THR A 23 43.36 -16.38 -4.28
C THR A 23 42.91 -14.91 -4.17
N ASN A 24 43.77 -13.99 -3.74
CA ASN A 24 43.33 -12.61 -3.45
C ASN A 24 43.14 -11.69 -4.67
N THR A 25 43.58 -12.07 -5.87
CA THR A 25 43.43 -11.22 -7.07
C THR A 25 42.26 -11.59 -7.98
N THR A 26 41.76 -12.83 -7.93
CA THR A 26 40.56 -13.27 -8.65
C THR A 26 39.29 -13.18 -7.81
N TRP A 27 39.40 -13.21 -6.48
CA TRP A 27 38.26 -12.98 -5.56
C TRP A 27 37.75 -11.54 -5.54
N SER A 28 38.50 -10.55 -6.03
CA SER A 28 38.11 -9.14 -5.87
C SER A 28 37.23 -8.61 -7.01
N ASN A 29 37.38 -9.08 -8.25
CA ASN A 29 36.63 -8.52 -9.40
C ASN A 29 35.30 -9.23 -9.66
N GLN A 30 35.23 -10.55 -9.48
CA GLN A 30 33.99 -11.31 -9.69
C GLN A 30 33.02 -11.14 -8.51
N ASN A 31 33.55 -10.98 -7.28
CA ASN A 31 32.73 -10.55 -6.15
C ASN A 31 32.47 -9.05 -6.14
N ARG A 32 33.34 -8.15 -6.65
CA ARG A 32 32.93 -6.74 -6.85
C ARG A 32 31.80 -6.63 -7.86
N THR A 33 31.88 -7.32 -8.99
CA THR A 33 30.79 -7.29 -9.98
C THR A 33 29.54 -8.02 -9.49
N ARG A 34 29.65 -9.02 -8.61
CA ARG A 34 28.50 -9.59 -7.87
C ARG A 34 27.95 -8.66 -6.78
N PHE A 35 28.78 -8.02 -5.96
CA PHE A 35 28.37 -7.03 -4.95
C PHE A 35 27.74 -5.81 -5.61
N ILE A 36 28.30 -5.32 -6.72
CA ILE A 36 27.73 -4.24 -7.53
C ILE A 36 26.44 -4.70 -8.26
N ARG A 37 26.29 -6.01 -8.55
CA ARG A 37 25.03 -6.60 -9.06
C ARG A 37 24.01 -6.88 -7.95
N GLU A 38 24.44 -7.12 -6.72
CA GLU A 38 23.58 -7.37 -5.55
C GLU A 38 23.10 -6.03 -4.96
N ASP A 39 23.91 -4.97 -5.06
CA ASP A 39 23.50 -3.58 -4.89
C ASP A 39 22.50 -3.11 -5.98
N ALA A 40 22.29 -3.88 -7.05
CA ALA A 40 21.46 -3.49 -8.20
C ALA A 40 19.94 -3.53 -7.94
N ARG A 41 19.49 -3.82 -6.71
CA ARG A 41 18.08 -3.74 -6.30
C ARG A 41 17.91 -3.17 -4.88
N GLY A 42 18.78 -2.25 -4.47
CA GLY A 42 18.70 -1.60 -3.16
C GLY A 42 17.54 -0.59 -3.02
N LEU A 43 17.21 -0.23 -1.78
CA LEU A 43 16.13 0.71 -1.42
C LEU A 43 16.24 2.06 -2.16
N ARG A 44 17.46 2.60 -2.33
CA ARG A 44 17.70 3.85 -3.06
C ARG A 44 17.38 3.69 -4.54
N PHE A 45 17.69 2.56 -5.16
CA PHE A 45 17.39 2.33 -6.58
C PHE A 45 15.88 2.35 -6.82
N VAL A 46 15.11 1.62 -6.01
CA VAL A 46 13.65 1.58 -6.09
C VAL A 46 13.05 2.97 -5.85
N THR A 47 13.57 3.71 -4.86
CA THR A 47 13.09 5.06 -4.52
C THR A 47 13.41 6.08 -5.61
N ILE A 48 14.62 6.05 -6.19
CA ILE A 48 15.01 6.92 -7.32
C ILE A 48 14.19 6.58 -8.56
N LEU A 49 14.00 5.30 -8.86
CA LEU A 49 13.21 4.87 -10.02
C LEU A 49 11.76 5.32 -9.89
N GLY A 50 11.12 5.07 -8.74
CA GLY A 50 9.74 5.49 -8.48
C GLY A 50 9.56 7.02 -8.53
N SER A 51 10.39 7.77 -7.81
CA SER A 51 10.31 9.23 -7.81
C SER A 51 10.66 9.85 -9.18
N GLY A 52 11.61 9.28 -9.90
CA GLY A 52 11.98 9.70 -11.25
C GLY A 52 10.88 9.45 -12.27
N MET A 53 10.26 8.26 -12.26
CA MET A 53 9.09 7.98 -13.09
C MET A 53 7.95 8.95 -12.78
N ASN A 54 7.68 9.22 -11.51
CA ASN A 54 6.62 10.16 -11.14
C ASN A 54 6.94 11.60 -11.61
N ALA A 55 8.19 12.05 -11.50
CA ALA A 55 8.63 13.36 -12.00
C ALA A 55 8.50 13.44 -13.53
N VAL A 56 8.90 12.40 -14.26
CA VAL A 56 8.72 12.32 -15.72
C VAL A 56 7.24 12.38 -16.10
N GLY A 57 6.39 11.61 -15.41
CA GLY A 57 4.94 11.65 -15.61
C GLY A 57 4.37 13.05 -15.35
N ALA A 58 4.76 13.71 -14.25
CA ALA A 58 4.32 15.06 -13.93
C ALA A 58 4.77 16.11 -14.97
N CYS A 59 6.02 16.01 -15.45
CA CYS A 59 6.51 16.87 -16.54
C CYS A 59 5.75 16.63 -17.85
N LEU A 60 5.44 15.36 -18.18
CA LEU A 60 4.71 15.03 -19.39
C LEU A 60 3.26 15.55 -19.35
N LYS A 61 2.65 15.70 -18.17
CA LYS A 61 1.35 16.37 -18.01
C LYS A 61 1.39 17.84 -18.46
N LEU A 62 2.53 18.52 -18.33
CA LEU A 62 2.69 19.89 -18.86
C LEU A 62 2.58 19.93 -20.39
N ALA A 63 3.07 18.89 -21.07
CA ALA A 63 2.94 18.76 -22.51
C ALA A 63 1.51 18.44 -22.96
N SER A 64 0.61 18.00 -22.06
CA SER A 64 -0.78 17.69 -22.37
C SER A 64 -1.76 18.87 -22.26
N MET A 65 -1.28 20.10 -22.07
CA MET A 65 -2.14 21.29 -21.88
C MET A 65 -2.92 21.74 -23.14
N GLY A 66 -2.75 21.07 -24.28
CA GLY A 66 -3.50 21.36 -25.51
C GLY A 66 -4.81 20.56 -25.63
N ARG A 67 -5.85 21.15 -26.25
CA ARG A 67 -7.20 20.57 -26.37
C ARG A 67 -7.28 19.16 -26.98
N ASN A 68 -6.31 18.76 -27.80
CA ASN A 68 -6.30 17.45 -28.50
C ASN A 68 -5.21 16.50 -27.97
N LEU A 69 -4.67 16.74 -26.77
CA LEU A 69 -3.53 16.00 -26.23
C LEU A 69 -3.92 15.05 -25.08
N ILE A 70 -5.18 14.59 -25.05
CA ILE A 70 -5.66 13.62 -24.06
C ILE A 70 -4.79 12.35 -24.09
N GLY A 71 -4.35 11.89 -25.27
CA GLY A 71 -3.42 10.75 -25.38
C GLY A 71 -2.09 10.98 -24.64
N VAL A 72 -1.57 12.20 -24.67
CA VAL A 72 -0.35 12.58 -23.91
C VAL A 72 -0.65 12.63 -22.41
N ALA A 73 -1.81 13.16 -22.01
CA ALA A 73 -2.24 13.16 -20.60
C ALA A 73 -2.37 11.73 -20.05
N MET A 74 -2.94 10.82 -20.85
CA MET A 74 -3.10 9.41 -20.48
C MET A 74 -1.75 8.70 -20.41
N ALA A 75 -0.84 8.95 -21.35
CA ALA A 75 0.53 8.43 -21.29
C ALA A 75 1.26 8.92 -20.03
N ALA A 76 1.15 10.21 -19.72
CA ALA A 76 1.71 10.81 -18.52
C ALA A 76 1.15 10.20 -17.23
N GLN A 77 -0.17 10.03 -17.16
CA GLN A 77 -0.85 9.40 -16.03
C GLN A 77 -0.44 7.94 -15.88
N THR A 78 -0.23 7.21 -16.97
CA THR A 78 0.22 5.80 -16.95
C THR A 78 1.63 5.67 -16.38
N ILE A 79 2.53 6.60 -16.73
CA ILE A 79 3.89 6.65 -16.16
C ILE A 79 3.83 6.91 -14.64
N SER A 80 3.04 7.90 -14.21
CA SER A 80 2.83 8.19 -12.78
C SER A 80 2.19 7.02 -12.03
N ALA A 81 1.20 6.34 -12.63
CA ALA A 81 0.56 5.17 -12.01
C ALA A 81 1.55 4.00 -11.85
N SER A 82 2.39 3.77 -12.86
CA SER A 82 3.45 2.75 -12.79
C SER A 82 4.47 3.05 -11.70
N ALA A 83 4.75 4.34 -11.45
CA ALA A 83 5.64 4.76 -10.37
C ALA A 83 5.12 4.35 -8.98
N GLN A 84 3.81 4.31 -8.79
CA GLN A 84 3.16 3.98 -7.50
C GLN A 84 3.57 2.61 -6.98
N VAL A 85 3.78 1.63 -7.87
CA VAL A 85 4.20 0.26 -7.54
C VAL A 85 5.53 0.25 -6.79
N PHE A 86 6.45 1.14 -7.15
CA PHE A 86 7.75 1.26 -6.52
C PHE A 86 7.70 2.04 -5.20
N ILE A 87 6.73 2.94 -5.05
CA ILE A 87 6.67 3.87 -3.91
C ILE A 87 5.93 3.27 -2.71
N LEU A 88 4.85 2.51 -2.95
CA LEU A 88 3.93 2.08 -1.88
C LEU A 88 4.61 1.18 -0.82
N GLY A 89 5.59 0.38 -1.22
CA GLY A 89 6.33 -0.52 -0.32
C GLY A 89 7.49 0.14 0.44
N ILE A 90 7.87 1.38 0.09
CA ILE A 90 9.07 2.02 0.64
C ILE A 90 8.99 2.22 2.16
N PRO A 91 7.88 2.68 2.77
CA PRO A 91 7.84 2.94 4.22
C PRO A 91 8.27 1.75 5.08
N ALA A 92 7.74 0.56 4.79
CA ALA A 92 8.06 -0.66 5.55
C ALA A 92 9.51 -1.10 5.33
N HIS A 93 9.99 -1.07 4.08
CA HIS A 93 11.38 -1.42 3.76
C HIS A 93 12.38 -0.43 4.37
N LEU A 94 12.09 0.87 4.30
CA LEU A 94 12.93 1.91 4.90
C LEU A 94 12.98 1.74 6.42
N ALA A 95 11.83 1.54 7.06
CA ALA A 95 11.75 1.31 8.50
C ALA A 95 12.59 0.11 8.92
N ALA A 96 12.46 -1.01 8.20
CA ALA A 96 13.18 -2.24 8.48
C ALA A 96 14.70 -2.16 8.25
N VAL A 97 15.20 -1.23 7.43
CA VAL A 97 16.64 -1.07 7.15
C VAL A 97 17.29 0.00 8.03
N TRP A 98 16.56 1.07 8.36
CA TRP A 98 17.14 2.25 9.02
C TRP A 98 16.85 2.33 10.52
N PHE A 99 15.81 1.68 11.02
CA PHE A 99 15.35 1.83 12.39
C PHE A 99 15.46 0.54 13.20
N GLY A 100 15.63 0.69 14.51
CA GLY A 100 15.68 -0.45 15.44
C GLY A 100 14.28 -1.07 15.67
N PRO A 101 14.18 -2.30 16.21
CA PRO A 101 12.91 -3.03 16.33
C PRO A 101 11.78 -2.28 17.06
N ARG A 102 12.12 -1.39 18.00
CA ARG A 102 11.15 -0.59 18.77
C ARG A 102 10.58 0.60 17.98
N GLU A 103 11.25 1.03 16.92
CA GLU A 103 10.93 2.24 16.15
C GLU A 103 10.42 1.94 14.74
N VAL A 104 10.58 0.70 14.25
CA VAL A 104 10.14 0.26 12.91
C VAL A 104 8.65 0.52 12.67
N SER A 105 7.79 0.19 13.63
CA SER A 105 6.33 0.40 13.50
C SER A 105 6.00 1.89 13.36
N THR A 106 6.59 2.74 14.21
CA THR A 106 6.40 4.19 14.17
C THR A 106 6.91 4.80 12.86
N ALA A 107 8.12 4.41 12.42
CA ALA A 107 8.69 4.89 11.16
C ALA A 107 7.86 4.48 9.94
N THR A 108 7.35 3.24 9.92
CA THR A 108 6.45 2.76 8.87
C THR A 108 5.14 3.56 8.85
N ALA A 109 4.53 3.77 10.03
CA ALA A 109 3.29 4.53 10.16
C ALA A 109 3.44 5.95 9.62
N ILE A 110 4.51 6.67 9.98
CA ILE A 110 4.80 8.03 9.48
C ILE A 110 4.87 8.04 7.94
N GLY A 111 5.54 7.06 7.33
CA GLY A 111 5.64 6.96 5.87
C GLY A 111 4.28 6.69 5.20
N VAL A 112 3.46 5.82 5.78
CA VAL A 112 2.09 5.53 5.28
C VAL A 112 1.18 6.76 5.44
N PHE A 113 1.30 7.52 6.52
CA PHE A 113 0.58 8.79 6.70
C PHE A 113 0.87 9.78 5.56
N GLY A 114 2.09 9.80 5.04
CA GLY A 114 2.43 10.62 3.87
C GLY A 114 1.60 10.31 2.63
N ASN A 115 1.29 9.03 2.38
CA ASN A 115 0.42 8.63 1.27
C ASN A 115 -1.01 9.14 1.47
N GLN A 116 -1.56 8.98 2.68
CA GLN A 116 -2.91 9.43 3.00
C GLN A 116 -3.04 10.96 2.92
N LEU A 117 -2.02 11.68 3.37
CA LEU A 117 -1.96 13.14 3.24
C LEU A 117 -1.96 13.58 1.77
N GLY A 118 -1.21 12.88 0.91
CA GLY A 118 -1.22 13.14 -0.53
C GLY A 118 -2.60 12.95 -1.16
N ILE A 119 -3.32 11.88 -0.77
CA ILE A 119 -4.71 11.64 -1.21
C ILE A 119 -5.63 12.76 -0.74
N ALA A 120 -5.55 13.18 0.53
CA ALA A 120 -6.36 14.28 1.07
C ALA A 120 -6.13 15.60 0.33
N ILE A 121 -4.87 15.94 0.03
CA ILE A 121 -4.52 17.11 -0.78
C ILE A 121 -5.11 16.98 -2.20
N GLY A 122 -5.08 15.77 -2.77
CA GLY A 122 -5.68 15.47 -4.08
C GLY A 122 -7.20 15.60 -4.15
N PHE A 123 -7.91 15.51 -3.03
CA PHE A 123 -9.35 15.80 -2.97
C PHE A 123 -9.65 17.30 -2.85
N LEU A 124 -8.78 18.06 -2.18
CA LEU A 124 -9.01 19.46 -1.88
C LEU A 124 -8.53 20.39 -3.00
N LEU A 125 -7.34 20.14 -3.56
CA LEU A 125 -6.73 21.05 -4.52
C LEU A 125 -7.48 21.15 -5.85
N PRO A 126 -7.91 20.06 -6.50
CA PRO A 126 -8.54 20.17 -7.82
C PRO A 126 -9.84 20.99 -7.80
N PRO A 127 -10.81 20.79 -6.88
CA PRO A 127 -12.02 21.60 -6.82
C PRO A 127 -11.76 23.09 -6.51
N VAL A 128 -10.73 23.39 -5.71
CA VAL A 128 -10.39 24.79 -5.34
C VAL A 128 -9.67 25.52 -6.49
N LEU A 129 -8.87 24.81 -7.28
CA LEU A 129 -8.05 25.40 -8.34
C LEU A 129 -8.72 25.38 -9.72
N VAL A 130 -9.62 24.44 -9.97
CA VAL A 130 -10.25 24.23 -11.28
C VAL A 130 -11.74 24.54 -11.17
N PRO A 131 -12.18 25.75 -11.55
CA PRO A 131 -13.58 26.14 -11.43
C PRO A 131 -14.45 25.39 -12.43
N VAL A 132 -15.66 24.99 -12.03
CA VAL A 132 -16.63 24.34 -12.93
C VAL A 132 -17.38 25.42 -13.72
N THR A 133 -16.78 25.88 -14.82
CA THR A 133 -17.33 26.96 -15.65
C THR A 133 -17.28 26.63 -17.14
N GLU A 134 -18.15 27.26 -17.93
CA GLU A 134 -18.08 27.19 -19.40
C GLU A 134 -16.88 27.98 -19.96
N ASP A 135 -16.25 28.84 -19.14
CA ASP A 135 -15.05 29.57 -19.51
C ASP A 135 -13.83 28.64 -19.60
N GLN A 136 -13.55 28.24 -20.85
CA GLN A 136 -12.46 27.35 -21.18
C GLN A 136 -11.08 27.92 -20.80
N GLU A 137 -10.92 29.25 -20.75
CA GLU A 137 -9.66 29.88 -20.34
C GLU A 137 -9.45 29.81 -18.82
N ALA A 138 -10.53 29.94 -18.03
CA ALA A 138 -10.46 29.75 -16.59
C ALA A 138 -10.11 28.31 -16.22
N VAL A 139 -10.77 27.32 -16.85
CA VAL A 139 -10.47 25.89 -16.64
C VAL A 139 -9.03 25.56 -17.03
N GLN A 140 -8.57 26.04 -18.19
CA GLN A 140 -7.20 25.83 -18.65
C GLN A 140 -6.16 26.45 -17.69
N ARG A 141 -6.42 27.67 -17.18
CA ARG A 141 -5.55 28.30 -16.17
C ARG A 141 -5.47 27.49 -14.89
N GLY A 142 -6.61 27.03 -14.37
CA GLY A 142 -6.68 26.19 -13.17
C GLY A 142 -5.89 24.88 -13.32
N LEU A 143 -6.13 24.16 -14.42
CA LEU A 143 -5.39 22.94 -14.75
C LEU A 143 -3.89 23.20 -14.93
N SER A 144 -3.52 24.30 -15.58
CA SER A 144 -2.13 24.70 -15.76
C SER A 144 -1.43 24.93 -14.43
N THR A 145 -2.02 25.71 -13.53
CA THR A 145 -1.50 25.94 -12.18
C THR A 145 -1.31 24.64 -11.42
N MET A 146 -2.30 23.73 -11.48
CA MET A 146 -2.22 22.42 -10.82
C MET A 146 -1.09 21.55 -11.39
N PHE A 147 -0.94 21.47 -12.72
CA PHE A 147 0.10 20.66 -13.35
C PHE A 147 1.50 21.23 -13.13
N TYR A 148 1.69 22.55 -13.25
CA TYR A 148 2.96 23.21 -12.92
C TYR A 148 3.35 23.00 -11.46
N GLY A 149 2.41 23.17 -10.53
CA GLY A 149 2.65 22.91 -9.11
C GLY A 149 3.04 21.45 -8.84
N THR A 150 2.31 20.50 -9.42
CA THR A 150 2.60 19.07 -9.26
C THR A 150 3.96 18.69 -9.84
N ALA A 151 4.32 19.24 -11.01
CA ALA A 151 5.63 19.04 -11.63
C ALA A 151 6.75 19.63 -10.78
N ALA A 152 6.61 20.86 -10.28
CA ALA A 152 7.60 21.50 -9.42
C ALA A 152 7.87 20.70 -8.14
N VAL A 153 6.82 20.26 -7.46
CA VAL A 153 6.93 19.42 -6.24
C VAL A 153 7.58 18.08 -6.57
N SER A 154 7.15 17.43 -7.65
CA SER A 154 7.69 16.11 -8.03
C SER A 154 9.17 16.17 -8.42
N ILE A 155 9.59 17.19 -9.16
CA ILE A 155 11.00 17.42 -9.51
C ILE A 155 11.82 17.74 -8.25
N CYS A 156 11.31 18.61 -7.37
CA CYS A 156 12.00 18.94 -6.12
C CYS A 156 12.24 17.70 -5.26
N LEU A 157 11.21 16.86 -5.07
CA LEU A 157 11.33 15.60 -4.33
C LEU A 157 12.28 14.61 -5.02
N PHE A 158 12.23 14.50 -6.35
CA PHE A 158 13.15 13.66 -7.10
C PHE A 158 14.61 14.09 -6.91
N LEU A 159 14.90 15.39 -7.04
CA LEU A 159 16.26 15.92 -6.82
C LEU A 159 16.70 15.72 -5.37
N LEU A 160 15.82 15.94 -4.40
CA LEU A 160 16.10 15.69 -2.99
C LEU A 160 16.46 14.22 -2.76
N ILE A 161 15.68 13.29 -3.32
CA ILE A 161 15.96 11.85 -3.23
C ILE A 161 17.29 11.50 -3.92
N LEU A 162 17.54 12.04 -5.10
CA LEU A 162 18.75 11.77 -5.88
C LEU A 162 20.03 12.12 -5.10
N PHE A 163 20.03 13.29 -4.45
CA PHE A 163 21.20 13.83 -3.75
C PHE A 163 21.31 13.43 -2.28
N VAL A 164 20.18 13.28 -1.57
CA VAL A 164 20.17 13.09 -0.11
C VAL A 164 19.89 11.64 0.29
N PHE A 165 19.13 10.87 -0.50
CA PHE A 165 18.69 9.55 -0.09
C PHE A 165 19.83 8.52 -0.17
N GLN A 166 20.14 7.91 0.96
CA GLN A 166 21.17 6.88 1.09
C GLN A 166 20.54 5.48 1.08
N ASN A 167 21.26 4.49 0.57
CA ASN A 167 20.77 3.10 0.47
C ASN A 167 20.55 2.48 1.86
N GLU A 168 21.56 2.57 2.71
CA GLU A 168 21.60 1.98 4.04
C GLU A 168 22.35 2.94 4.97
N PRO A 169 22.06 2.94 6.29
CA PRO A 169 22.86 3.72 7.23
C PRO A 169 24.32 3.21 7.23
N PRO A 170 25.33 4.09 7.47
CA PRO A 170 26.74 3.69 7.50
C PRO A 170 27.09 2.62 8.56
N ILE A 171 26.21 2.45 9.55
CA ILE A 171 26.31 1.43 10.60
C ILE A 171 24.95 0.70 10.65
N PRO A 172 24.92 -0.63 10.48
CA PRO A 172 23.67 -1.39 10.50
C PRO A 172 23.02 -1.30 11.89
N PRO A 173 21.72 -0.98 11.99
CA PRO A 173 21.07 -0.70 13.28
C PRO A 173 20.86 -1.95 14.13
N SER A 174 21.01 -3.18 13.59
CA SER A 174 20.98 -4.39 14.42
C SER A 174 21.80 -5.58 13.86
N PRO A 175 22.39 -6.42 14.74
CA PRO A 175 22.98 -7.71 14.37
C PRO A 175 21.97 -8.69 13.73
N ALA A 176 20.68 -8.54 14.04
CA ALA A 176 19.60 -9.34 13.49
C ALA A 176 19.39 -9.11 11.99
N GLN A 177 19.52 -7.86 11.50
CA GLN A 177 19.46 -7.57 10.07
C GLN A 177 20.67 -8.13 9.31
N ALA A 178 21.86 -8.15 9.94
CA ALA A 178 23.04 -8.80 9.37
C ALA A 178 22.86 -10.34 9.28
N ALA A 179 22.19 -10.95 10.28
CA ALA A 179 21.85 -12.37 10.26
C ALA A 179 20.76 -12.72 9.21
N ILE A 180 19.75 -11.85 9.01
CA ILE A 180 18.72 -12.01 7.97
C ILE A 180 19.34 -11.96 6.57
N LYS A 181 20.32 -11.07 6.32
CA LYS A 181 21.09 -11.04 5.05
C LYS A 181 21.86 -12.34 4.80
N LEU A 182 22.34 -13.01 5.87
CA LEU A 182 23.05 -14.28 5.79
C LEU A 182 22.11 -15.49 5.64
N SER A 183 20.86 -15.38 6.11
CA SER A 183 19.84 -16.44 6.04
C SER A 183 18.86 -16.28 4.88
N GLN A 184 18.94 -15.22 4.06
CA GLN A 184 18.23 -15.11 2.77
C GLN A 184 18.84 -16.03 1.70
N SER A 185 19.03 -17.30 2.05
CA SER A 185 18.88 -18.39 1.12
C SER A 185 17.43 -18.83 1.22
N ASP A 186 16.54 -18.29 0.39
CA ASP A 186 15.34 -19.06 0.07
C ASP A 186 14.81 -18.72 -1.32
N ASP A 187 15.20 -19.59 -2.24
CA ASP A 187 14.55 -19.90 -3.52
C ASP A 187 13.13 -20.46 -3.30
N GLN A 188 12.31 -19.83 -2.45
CA GLN A 188 10.86 -19.97 -2.60
C GLN A 188 10.49 -19.20 -3.86
N SER A 189 10.38 -19.92 -4.97
CA SER A 189 9.99 -19.35 -6.25
C SER A 189 8.72 -18.53 -6.04
N TYR A 190 8.77 -17.21 -6.24
CA TYR A 190 7.63 -16.29 -6.08
C TYR A 190 6.36 -16.83 -6.76
N LEU A 191 6.52 -17.44 -7.93
CA LEU A 191 5.44 -18.08 -8.68
C LEU A 191 4.84 -19.28 -7.96
N SER A 192 5.65 -20.05 -7.23
CA SER A 192 5.19 -21.14 -6.37
C SER A 192 4.33 -20.60 -5.22
N SER A 193 4.80 -19.56 -4.51
CA SER A 193 4.00 -18.91 -3.46
C SER A 193 2.68 -18.36 -3.99
N VAL A 194 2.68 -17.67 -5.14
CA VAL A 194 1.46 -17.19 -5.79
C VAL A 194 0.51 -18.35 -6.10
N ARG A 195 1.03 -19.47 -6.63
CA ARG A 195 0.21 -20.65 -6.94
C ARG A 195 -0.40 -21.27 -5.68
N THR A 196 0.37 -21.38 -4.59
CA THR A 196 -0.12 -21.89 -3.30
C THR A 196 -1.22 -21.00 -2.74
N LEU A 197 -1.02 -19.68 -2.76
CA LEU A 197 -2.00 -18.69 -2.31
C LEU A 197 -3.30 -18.77 -3.10
N LEU A 198 -3.22 -18.82 -4.44
CA LEU A 198 -4.41 -18.93 -5.29
C LEU A 198 -5.14 -20.27 -5.15
N SER A 199 -4.49 -21.30 -4.63
CA SER A 199 -5.12 -22.59 -4.33
C SER A 199 -5.86 -22.59 -2.97
N ASN A 200 -5.67 -21.57 -2.14
CA ASN A 200 -6.33 -21.43 -0.85
C ASN A 200 -7.69 -20.71 -1.00
N GLY A 201 -8.79 -21.46 -0.89
CA GLY A 201 -10.15 -20.93 -1.06
C GLY A 201 -10.52 -19.82 -0.07
N SER A 202 -10.09 -19.89 1.18
CA SER A 202 -10.34 -18.82 2.17
C SER A 202 -9.60 -17.54 1.81
N PHE A 203 -8.37 -17.66 1.32
CA PHE A 203 -7.60 -16.52 0.84
C PHE A 203 -8.21 -15.93 -0.43
N LEU A 204 -8.67 -16.75 -1.37
CA LEU A 204 -9.32 -16.25 -2.58
C LEU A 204 -10.60 -15.47 -2.28
N LEU A 205 -11.42 -15.95 -1.33
CA LEU A 205 -12.58 -15.20 -0.85
C LEU A 205 -12.17 -13.88 -0.18
N LEU A 206 -11.08 -13.87 0.58
CA LEU A 206 -10.55 -12.63 1.16
C LEU A 206 -10.07 -11.65 0.08
N VAL A 207 -9.36 -12.14 -0.94
CA VAL A 207 -8.92 -11.33 -2.10
C VAL A 207 -10.13 -10.69 -2.78
N ILE A 208 -11.20 -11.45 -3.05
CA ILE A 208 -12.42 -10.94 -3.67
C ILE A 208 -13.10 -9.90 -2.78
N THR A 209 -13.34 -10.21 -1.51
CA THR A 209 -14.04 -9.29 -0.59
C THR A 209 -13.25 -8.01 -0.33
N TYR A 210 -11.92 -8.12 -0.26
CA TYR A 210 -11.03 -6.96 -0.20
C TYR A 210 -11.08 -6.13 -1.47
N GLY A 211 -11.01 -6.77 -2.63
CA GLY A 211 -11.15 -6.13 -3.93
C GLY A 211 -12.45 -5.36 -4.05
N ILE A 212 -13.58 -5.97 -3.64
CA ILE A 212 -14.89 -5.31 -3.65
C ILE A 212 -14.89 -4.04 -2.80
N ASN A 213 -14.44 -4.12 -1.54
CA ASN A 213 -14.50 -2.96 -0.64
C ASN A 213 -13.55 -1.84 -1.11
N ALA A 214 -12.29 -2.18 -1.37
CA ALA A 214 -11.30 -1.21 -1.85
C ALA A 214 -11.68 -0.62 -3.20
N GLY A 215 -12.24 -1.43 -4.11
CA GLY A 215 -12.73 -0.98 -5.41
C GLY A 215 -13.92 -0.03 -5.28
N CYS A 216 -14.88 -0.32 -4.38
CA CYS A 216 -15.97 0.60 -4.08
C CYS A 216 -15.44 1.93 -3.55
N PHE A 217 -14.42 1.88 -2.68
CA PHE A 217 -13.78 3.08 -2.12
C PHE A 217 -13.12 3.91 -3.20
N TYR A 218 -12.37 3.29 -4.12
CA TYR A 218 -11.71 3.97 -5.24
C TYR A 218 -12.72 4.57 -6.21
N SER A 219 -13.79 3.84 -6.53
CA SER A 219 -14.84 4.33 -7.43
C SER A 219 -15.61 5.50 -6.82
N LEU A 220 -16.05 5.37 -5.56
CA LEU A 220 -16.70 6.46 -4.84
C LEU A 220 -15.78 7.68 -4.74
N SER A 221 -14.51 7.48 -4.41
CA SER A 221 -13.50 8.55 -4.34
C SER A 221 -13.32 9.28 -5.67
N THR A 222 -13.29 8.53 -6.78
CA THR A 222 -13.06 9.10 -8.12
C THR A 222 -14.26 9.92 -8.60
N LEU A 223 -15.48 9.42 -8.38
CA LEU A 223 -16.71 10.08 -8.84
C LEU A 223 -17.35 10.98 -7.79
N LEU A 224 -16.75 11.11 -6.60
CA LEU A 224 -17.32 11.87 -5.48
C LEU A 224 -17.73 13.28 -5.90
N ASN A 225 -16.87 13.94 -6.68
CA ASN A 225 -17.14 15.32 -7.10
C ASN A 225 -18.41 15.42 -7.93
N GLN A 226 -18.56 14.55 -8.93
CA GLN A 226 -19.74 14.50 -9.80
C GLN A 226 -21.01 14.14 -9.01
N ILE A 227 -20.89 13.21 -8.05
CA ILE A 227 -22.01 12.78 -7.20
C ILE A 227 -22.49 13.95 -6.33
N ILE A 228 -21.61 14.64 -5.61
CA ILE A 228 -22.02 15.73 -4.70
C ILE A 228 -22.55 16.91 -5.50
N LEU A 229 -21.89 17.33 -6.59
CA LEU A 229 -22.33 18.48 -7.39
C LEU A 229 -23.68 18.27 -8.07
N HIS A 230 -24.05 17.02 -8.39
CA HIS A 230 -25.40 16.73 -8.90
C HIS A 230 -26.50 17.06 -7.86
N TYR A 231 -26.25 16.79 -6.58
CA TYR A 231 -27.21 17.08 -5.51
C TYR A 231 -27.04 18.48 -4.91
N PHE A 232 -25.85 19.06 -5.00
CA PHE A 232 -25.47 20.35 -4.45
C PHE A 232 -24.68 21.17 -5.50
N PRO A 233 -25.35 21.78 -6.49
CA PRO A 233 -24.69 22.43 -7.63
C PRO A 233 -23.71 23.54 -7.26
N ASP A 234 -24.00 24.31 -6.20
CA ASP A 234 -23.17 25.46 -5.78
C ASP A 234 -22.07 25.09 -4.75
N ALA A 235 -21.84 23.80 -4.50
CA ALA A 235 -21.03 23.31 -3.39
C ALA A 235 -19.66 22.74 -3.80
N GLU A 236 -18.99 23.34 -4.77
CA GLU A 236 -17.69 22.89 -5.29
C GLU A 236 -16.61 22.76 -4.20
N VAL A 237 -16.48 23.77 -3.34
CA VAL A 237 -15.50 23.78 -2.25
C VAL A 237 -15.85 22.74 -1.18
N ASP A 238 -17.12 22.70 -0.78
CA ASP A 238 -17.60 21.73 0.23
C ASP A 238 -17.42 20.28 -0.22
N THR A 239 -17.53 20.02 -1.52
CA THR A 239 -17.31 18.70 -2.10
C THR A 239 -15.88 18.20 -1.86
N GLY A 240 -14.88 19.06 -2.03
CA GLY A 240 -13.49 18.75 -1.68
C GLY A 240 -13.33 18.43 -0.19
N TRP A 241 -14.03 19.17 0.68
CA TRP A 241 -14.03 18.91 2.14
C TRP A 241 -14.73 17.61 2.53
N VAL A 242 -15.79 17.20 1.81
CA VAL A 242 -16.43 15.89 2.00
C VAL A 242 -15.42 14.78 1.69
N GLY A 243 -14.70 14.87 0.57
CA GLY A 243 -13.64 13.92 0.22
C GLY A 243 -12.53 13.87 1.26
N LEU A 244 -12.08 15.03 1.75
CA LEU A 244 -11.12 15.14 2.84
C LEU A 244 -11.64 14.46 4.12
N THR A 245 -12.91 14.65 4.46
CA THR A 245 -13.55 14.03 5.63
C THR A 245 -13.53 12.50 5.54
N ILE A 246 -13.83 11.94 4.36
CA ILE A 246 -13.75 10.48 4.11
C ILE A 246 -12.33 9.98 4.39
N VAL A 247 -11.31 10.65 3.85
CA VAL A 247 -9.91 10.23 4.00
C VAL A 247 -9.44 10.34 5.45
N PHE A 248 -9.72 11.46 6.12
CA PHE A 248 -9.33 11.66 7.51
C PHE A 248 -10.01 10.68 8.47
N ALA A 249 -11.33 10.51 8.34
CA ALA A 249 -12.05 9.53 9.13
C ALA A 249 -11.53 8.12 8.86
N GLY A 250 -11.20 7.80 7.60
CA GLY A 250 -10.59 6.54 7.20
C GLY A 250 -9.21 6.27 7.77
N MET A 251 -8.37 7.31 7.93
CA MET A 251 -7.09 7.20 8.64
C MET A 251 -7.30 6.83 10.11
N VAL A 252 -8.21 7.52 10.80
CA VAL A 252 -8.54 7.23 12.19
C VAL A 252 -9.10 5.81 12.33
N GLY A 253 -10.01 5.42 11.43
CA GLY A 253 -10.58 4.07 11.38
C GLY A 253 -9.53 2.98 11.17
N SER A 254 -8.58 3.20 10.27
CA SER A 254 -7.47 2.27 10.01
C SER A 254 -6.60 2.02 11.25
N VAL A 255 -6.23 3.10 11.95
CA VAL A 255 -5.43 3.01 13.17
C VAL A 255 -6.22 2.31 14.28
N LEU A 256 -7.47 2.74 14.52
CA LEU A 256 -8.29 2.17 15.61
C LEU A 256 -8.65 0.71 15.35
N CYS A 257 -9.00 0.33 14.12
CA CYS A 257 -9.28 -1.06 13.75
C CYS A 257 -8.03 -1.93 13.88
N GLY A 258 -6.85 -1.43 13.48
CA GLY A 258 -5.57 -2.11 13.68
C GLY A 258 -5.27 -2.35 15.16
N LEU A 259 -5.34 -1.31 15.99
CA LEU A 259 -5.12 -1.42 17.44
C LEU A 259 -6.14 -2.34 18.13
N TRP A 260 -7.39 -2.31 17.69
CA TRP A 260 -8.43 -3.21 18.18
C TRP A 260 -8.08 -4.67 17.86
N LEU A 261 -7.66 -4.92 16.62
CA LEU A 261 -7.31 -6.26 16.16
C LEU A 261 -6.05 -6.78 16.87
N ASP A 262 -5.08 -5.92 17.13
CA ASP A 262 -3.87 -6.27 17.88
C ASP A 262 -4.18 -6.78 19.28
N ARG A 263 -5.19 -6.20 19.94
CA ARG A 263 -5.61 -6.62 21.29
C ARG A 263 -6.54 -7.81 21.30
N THR A 264 -7.57 -7.79 20.44
CA THR A 264 -8.64 -8.79 20.47
C THR A 264 -8.28 -10.05 19.70
N LYS A 265 -7.43 -9.92 18.67
CA LYS A 265 -7.07 -11.00 17.74
C LYS A 265 -8.28 -11.68 17.08
N THR A 266 -9.44 -11.03 17.05
CA THR A 266 -10.69 -11.55 16.48
C THR A 266 -10.85 -11.18 15.00
N PHE A 267 -9.92 -11.63 14.15
CA PHE A 267 -9.84 -11.24 12.73
C PHE A 267 -11.16 -11.37 11.98
N LYS A 268 -11.77 -12.55 11.95
CA LYS A 268 -13.00 -12.78 11.18
C LYS A 268 -14.18 -11.91 11.65
N ILE A 269 -14.41 -11.83 12.96
CA ILE A 269 -15.57 -11.10 13.51
C ILE A 269 -15.40 -9.60 13.29
N THR A 270 -14.21 -9.06 13.58
CA THR A 270 -13.93 -7.63 13.36
C THR A 270 -14.09 -7.27 11.89
N THR A 271 -13.54 -8.07 10.98
CA THR A 271 -13.67 -7.88 9.53
C THR A 271 -15.14 -7.88 9.10
N LEU A 272 -15.94 -8.83 9.58
CA LEU A 272 -17.37 -8.91 9.29
C LEU A 272 -18.14 -7.66 9.77
N VAL A 273 -17.92 -7.25 11.02
CA VAL A 273 -18.61 -6.09 11.62
C VAL A 273 -18.25 -4.82 10.85
N VAL A 274 -16.97 -4.59 10.55
CA VAL A 274 -16.52 -3.43 9.78
C VAL A 274 -17.11 -3.43 8.37
N TYR A 275 -17.20 -4.60 7.72
CA TYR A 275 -17.84 -4.70 6.40
C TYR A 275 -19.33 -4.35 6.45
N LEU A 276 -20.05 -4.88 7.45
CA LEU A 276 -21.47 -4.59 7.65
C LEU A 276 -21.72 -3.11 7.91
N LEU A 277 -20.88 -2.47 8.73
CA LEU A 277 -20.94 -1.04 9.00
C LEU A 277 -20.59 -0.21 7.77
N THR A 278 -19.65 -0.67 6.93
CA THR A 278 -19.35 -0.05 5.64
C THR A 278 -20.57 -0.09 4.70
N PHE A 279 -21.23 -1.24 4.60
CA PHE A 279 -22.48 -1.39 3.83
C PHE A 279 -23.59 -0.46 4.36
N ALA A 280 -23.81 -0.45 5.68
CA ALA A 280 -24.79 0.45 6.30
C ALA A 280 -24.47 1.92 6.06
N GLY A 281 -23.19 2.29 6.13
CA GLY A 281 -22.69 3.63 5.82
C GLY A 281 -22.96 4.01 4.37
N MET A 282 -22.73 3.09 3.42
CA MET A 282 -22.96 3.33 1.99
C MET A 282 -24.46 3.47 1.67
N MET A 283 -25.30 2.64 2.28
CA MET A 283 -26.76 2.78 2.16
C MET A 283 -27.22 4.11 2.72
N THR A 284 -26.75 4.48 3.92
CA THR A 284 -27.10 5.77 4.54
C THR A 284 -26.62 6.91 3.66
N PHE A 285 -25.41 6.85 3.10
CA PHE A 285 -24.86 7.85 2.18
C PHE A 285 -25.77 8.01 0.96
N THR A 286 -26.16 6.90 0.34
CA THR A 286 -27.03 6.88 -0.84
C THR A 286 -28.37 7.58 -0.62
N PHE A 287 -29.03 7.35 0.52
CA PHE A 287 -30.35 7.93 0.80
C PHE A 287 -30.32 9.30 1.47
N THR A 288 -29.16 9.75 1.97
CA THR A 288 -29.05 11.06 2.65
C THR A 288 -28.65 12.20 1.71
N LEU A 289 -28.08 11.89 0.54
CA LEU A 289 -27.73 12.89 -0.48
C LEU A 289 -28.95 13.72 -0.93
N ASP A 290 -30.12 13.09 -1.05
CA ASP A 290 -31.36 13.74 -1.48
C ASP A 290 -31.99 14.68 -0.43
N LEU A 291 -31.48 14.68 0.82
CA LEU A 291 -32.06 15.47 1.91
C LEU A 291 -31.73 16.97 1.83
N GLY A 292 -30.80 17.36 0.94
CA GLY A 292 -30.39 18.75 0.76
C GLY A 292 -29.66 19.37 1.97
N ARG A 293 -29.14 18.54 2.89
CA ARG A 293 -28.45 18.98 4.11
C ARG A 293 -26.99 18.58 4.10
N MET A 294 -26.11 19.49 3.71
CA MET A 294 -24.66 19.23 3.57
C MET A 294 -24.01 18.69 4.86
N TRP A 295 -24.38 19.19 6.04
CA TRP A 295 -23.81 18.68 7.30
C TRP A 295 -24.10 17.18 7.55
N VAL A 296 -25.23 16.66 7.04
CA VAL A 296 -25.56 15.23 7.13
C VAL A 296 -24.62 14.44 6.24
N VAL A 297 -24.31 14.94 5.04
CA VAL A 297 -23.34 14.34 4.11
C VAL A 297 -21.98 14.23 4.77
N PHE A 298 -21.50 15.27 5.46
CA PHE A 298 -20.24 15.22 6.21
C PHE A 298 -20.22 14.11 7.29
N LEU A 299 -21.30 14.01 8.08
CA LEU A 299 -21.40 13.01 9.14
C LEU A 299 -21.38 11.59 8.57
N VAL A 300 -22.17 11.34 7.53
CA VAL A 300 -22.31 10.03 6.91
C VAL A 300 -21.05 9.66 6.11
N ALA A 301 -20.44 10.62 5.42
CA ALA A 301 -19.17 10.44 4.71
C ALA A 301 -18.03 10.11 5.68
N GLY A 302 -17.98 10.76 6.84
CA GLY A 302 -17.03 10.43 7.91
C GLY A 302 -17.23 9.01 8.43
N PHE A 303 -18.48 8.63 8.73
CA PHE A 303 -18.80 7.27 9.16
C PHE A 303 -18.43 6.23 8.10
N LEU A 304 -18.79 6.46 6.83
CA LEU A 304 -18.45 5.59 5.72
C LEU A 304 -16.93 5.47 5.57
N GLY A 305 -16.21 6.59 5.49
CA GLY A 305 -14.75 6.60 5.36
C GLY A 305 -14.04 5.84 6.49
N PHE A 306 -14.49 6.04 7.73
CA PHE A 306 -13.94 5.34 8.91
C PHE A 306 -13.94 3.82 8.74
N PHE A 307 -15.08 3.22 8.43
CA PHE A 307 -15.20 1.77 8.32
C PHE A 307 -14.65 1.24 6.99
N MET A 308 -14.88 1.98 5.90
CA MET A 308 -14.48 1.57 4.56
C MET A 308 -12.96 1.49 4.41
N THR A 309 -12.24 2.53 4.84
CA THR A 309 -10.77 2.52 4.85
C THR A 309 -10.23 1.69 6.02
N GLY A 310 -10.92 1.70 7.17
CA GLY A 310 -10.56 0.90 8.34
C GLY A 310 -10.46 -0.60 8.09
N TYR A 311 -11.20 -1.09 7.10
CA TYR A 311 -11.13 -2.46 6.61
C TYR A 311 -9.78 -2.82 5.93
N LEU A 312 -9.11 -1.88 5.26
CA LEU A 312 -7.91 -2.18 4.48
C LEU A 312 -6.79 -2.83 5.33
N PRO A 313 -6.37 -2.26 6.47
CA PRO A 313 -5.37 -2.92 7.32
C PRO A 313 -5.86 -4.25 7.90
N LEU A 314 -7.16 -4.38 8.21
CA LEU A 314 -7.73 -5.66 8.67
C LEU A 314 -7.58 -6.76 7.61
N GLY A 315 -7.75 -6.41 6.33
CA GLY A 315 -7.56 -7.33 5.21
C GLY A 315 -6.12 -7.85 5.12
N PHE A 316 -5.11 -6.99 5.28
CA PHE A 316 -3.70 -7.40 5.25
C PHE A 316 -3.34 -8.31 6.44
N GLU A 317 -3.76 -7.94 7.64
CA GLU A 317 -3.53 -8.74 8.84
C GLU A 317 -4.24 -10.10 8.79
N PHE A 318 -5.49 -10.11 8.33
CA PHE A 318 -6.24 -11.36 8.18
C PHE A 318 -5.64 -12.24 7.08
N ALA A 319 -5.12 -11.65 6.01
CA ALA A 319 -4.41 -12.38 4.97
C ALA A 319 -3.15 -13.04 5.51
N ALA A 320 -2.27 -12.29 6.18
CA ALA A 320 -1.05 -12.82 6.79
C ALA A 320 -1.34 -14.02 7.71
N GLU A 321 -2.46 -13.96 8.44
CA GLU A 321 -2.88 -15.00 9.37
C GLU A 321 -3.35 -16.30 8.69
N ILE A 322 -4.11 -16.21 7.59
CA ILE A 322 -4.63 -17.40 6.87
C ILE A 322 -3.66 -17.96 5.82
N THR A 323 -2.66 -17.17 5.40
CA THR A 323 -1.68 -17.58 4.37
C THR A 323 -0.37 -18.09 4.94
N TYR A 324 -0.16 -18.02 6.25
CA TYR A 324 1.07 -18.53 6.87
C TYR A 324 1.36 -20.00 6.46
N PRO A 325 2.63 -20.34 6.10
CA PRO A 325 3.87 -19.56 6.20
C PRO A 325 4.29 -18.81 4.91
N GLU A 326 3.35 -18.46 4.03
CA GLU A 326 3.68 -17.73 2.79
C GLU A 326 4.17 -16.29 3.07
N PRO A 327 5.04 -15.72 2.20
CA PRO A 327 5.52 -14.35 2.37
C PRO A 327 4.39 -13.31 2.36
N GLU A 328 4.35 -12.45 3.38
CA GLU A 328 3.33 -11.40 3.54
C GLU A 328 3.29 -10.41 2.36
N GLY A 329 4.44 -10.17 1.72
CA GLY A 329 4.53 -9.33 0.54
C GLY A 329 3.75 -9.90 -0.65
N THR A 330 3.75 -11.22 -0.84
CA THR A 330 3.04 -11.88 -1.94
C THR A 330 1.53 -11.85 -1.72
N SER A 331 1.06 -12.13 -0.50
CA SER A 331 -0.37 -12.07 -0.17
C SER A 331 -0.91 -10.64 -0.29
N SER A 332 -0.22 -9.66 0.30
CA SER A 332 -0.55 -8.23 0.22
C SER A 332 -0.56 -7.72 -1.23
N GLY A 333 0.37 -8.21 -2.06
CA GLY A 333 0.41 -7.91 -3.50
C GLY A 333 -0.86 -8.36 -4.23
N LEU A 334 -1.33 -9.60 -3.97
CA LEU A 334 -2.56 -10.12 -4.58
C LEU A 334 -3.82 -9.37 -4.13
N LEU A 335 -3.89 -8.96 -2.86
CA LEU A 335 -4.97 -8.11 -2.34
C LEU A 335 -5.02 -6.75 -3.06
N ASN A 336 -3.88 -6.08 -3.20
CA ASN A 336 -3.79 -4.81 -3.92
C ASN A 336 -4.11 -4.96 -5.41
N ALA A 337 -3.64 -6.03 -6.06
CA ALA A 337 -3.99 -6.32 -7.45
C ALA A 337 -5.51 -6.48 -7.64
N SER A 338 -6.18 -7.16 -6.70
CA SER A 338 -7.63 -7.27 -6.70
C SER A 338 -8.33 -5.94 -6.48
N ALA A 339 -7.86 -5.12 -5.52
CA ALA A 339 -8.38 -3.77 -5.30
C ALA A 339 -8.32 -2.91 -6.55
N GLN A 340 -7.21 -2.96 -7.30
CA GLN A 340 -7.09 -2.23 -8.57
C GLN A 340 -8.05 -2.77 -9.64
N ALA A 341 -8.17 -4.10 -9.77
CA ALA A 341 -9.07 -4.70 -10.76
C ALA A 341 -10.54 -4.32 -10.51
N PHE A 342 -11.02 -4.46 -9.27
CA PHE A 342 -12.37 -4.04 -8.89
C PHE A 342 -12.54 -2.53 -8.95
N GLY A 343 -11.52 -1.76 -8.56
CA GLY A 343 -11.51 -0.30 -8.68
C GLY A 343 -11.73 0.16 -10.12
N ILE A 344 -11.02 -0.42 -11.09
CA ILE A 344 -11.23 -0.14 -12.53
C ILE A 344 -12.65 -0.52 -12.95
N ALA A 345 -13.11 -1.74 -12.62
CA ALA A 345 -14.42 -2.23 -13.01
C ALA A 345 -15.56 -1.35 -12.47
N PHE A 346 -15.52 -1.00 -11.18
CA PHE A 346 -16.53 -0.16 -10.55
C PHE A 346 -16.43 1.30 -10.97
N THR A 347 -15.25 1.85 -11.21
CA THR A 347 -15.09 3.24 -11.66
C THR A 347 -15.67 3.41 -13.06
N LEU A 348 -15.35 2.49 -13.98
CA LEU A 348 -15.91 2.53 -15.34
C LEU A 348 -17.43 2.27 -15.34
N GLY A 349 -17.89 1.27 -14.57
CA GLY A 349 -19.31 0.95 -14.45
C GLY A 349 -20.13 2.10 -13.84
N MET A 350 -19.60 2.74 -12.78
CA MET A 350 -20.23 3.94 -12.21
C MET A 350 -20.19 5.12 -13.17
N GLY A 351 -19.10 5.33 -13.90
CA GLY A 351 -18.97 6.40 -14.89
C GLY A 351 -20.11 6.39 -15.91
N VAL A 352 -20.37 5.23 -16.53
CA VAL A 352 -21.48 5.07 -17.49
C VAL A 352 -22.84 5.41 -16.85
N LEU A 353 -23.07 4.99 -15.60
CA LEU A 353 -24.33 5.26 -14.92
C LEU A 353 -24.49 6.74 -14.54
N VAL A 354 -23.41 7.38 -14.09
CA VAL A 354 -23.40 8.81 -13.74
C VAL A 354 -23.60 9.67 -14.99
N ASP A 355 -22.99 9.31 -16.13
CA ASP A 355 -23.17 10.00 -17.42
C ASP A 355 -24.63 9.95 -17.92
N HIS A 356 -25.39 8.91 -17.54
CA HIS A 356 -26.81 8.78 -17.83
C HIS A 356 -27.72 9.34 -16.71
N GLU A 357 -27.19 10.19 -15.82
CA GLU A 357 -27.88 10.79 -14.66
C GLU A 357 -28.47 9.78 -13.67
N ASN A 358 -28.03 8.52 -13.71
CA ASN A 358 -28.50 7.44 -12.84
C ASN A 358 -27.63 7.30 -11.58
N ILE A 359 -27.33 8.42 -10.91
CA ILE A 359 -26.39 8.46 -9.77
C ILE A 359 -26.88 7.59 -8.60
N ARG A 360 -28.17 7.63 -8.27
CA ARG A 360 -28.69 6.78 -7.19
C ARG A 360 -28.54 5.30 -7.52
N VAL A 361 -28.70 4.91 -8.78
CA VAL A 361 -28.52 3.51 -9.23
C VAL A 361 -27.06 3.10 -9.10
N SER A 362 -26.10 3.96 -9.46
CA SER A 362 -24.66 3.64 -9.32
C SER A 362 -24.27 3.41 -7.86
N LEU A 363 -24.78 4.24 -6.94
CA LEU A 363 -24.58 4.08 -5.50
C LEU A 363 -25.25 2.81 -4.93
N LEU A 364 -26.43 2.44 -5.45
CA LEU A 364 -27.10 1.18 -5.10
C LEU A 364 -26.34 -0.05 -5.63
N VAL A 365 -25.72 0.04 -6.81
CA VAL A 365 -24.85 -1.03 -7.34
C VAL A 365 -23.63 -1.24 -6.45
N LEU A 366 -22.99 -0.16 -5.98
CA LEU A 366 -21.90 -0.26 -5.00
C LEU A 366 -22.38 -0.83 -3.67
N SER A 367 -23.55 -0.40 -3.18
CA SER A 367 -24.16 -0.94 -1.96
C SER A 367 -24.44 -2.44 -2.08
N GLY A 368 -25.00 -2.88 -3.21
CA GLY A 368 -25.24 -4.30 -3.50
C GLY A 368 -23.93 -5.11 -3.59
N SER A 369 -22.88 -4.51 -4.15
CA SER A 369 -21.54 -5.11 -4.20
C SER A 369 -20.96 -5.28 -2.79
N LEU A 370 -21.09 -4.28 -1.91
CA LEU A 370 -20.67 -4.37 -0.51
C LEU A 370 -21.51 -5.40 0.28
N LEU A 371 -22.80 -5.53 -0.02
CA LEU A 371 -23.63 -6.58 0.57
C LEU A 371 -23.14 -7.97 0.14
N LEU A 372 -22.85 -8.16 -1.14
CA LEU A 372 -22.23 -9.39 -1.66
C LEU A 372 -20.90 -9.66 -0.95
N GLY A 373 -20.05 -8.64 -0.82
CA GLY A 373 -18.80 -8.71 -0.07
C GLY A 373 -19.01 -9.18 1.37
N THR A 374 -19.99 -8.62 2.07
CA THR A 374 -20.36 -9.01 3.44
C THR A 374 -20.75 -10.49 3.53
N VAL A 375 -21.60 -10.96 2.61
CA VAL A 375 -22.01 -12.37 2.54
C VAL A 375 -20.82 -13.29 2.28
N LEU A 376 -19.95 -12.91 1.33
CA LEU A 376 -18.74 -13.68 1.03
C LEU A 376 -17.77 -13.71 2.22
N THR A 377 -17.67 -12.64 3.01
CA THR A 377 -16.85 -12.60 4.24
C THR A 377 -17.32 -13.61 5.28
N VAL A 378 -18.63 -13.87 5.40
CA VAL A 378 -19.17 -14.92 6.31
C VAL A 378 -18.60 -16.29 5.95
N LEU A 379 -18.44 -16.57 4.65
CA LEU A 379 -17.99 -17.86 4.12
C LEU A 379 -16.49 -18.11 4.31
N ILE A 380 -15.71 -17.08 4.62
CA ILE A 380 -14.26 -17.22 4.87
C ILE A 380 -14.05 -18.08 6.11
N LYS A 381 -13.35 -19.20 5.98
CA LYS A 381 -12.95 -20.02 7.15
C LYS A 381 -11.80 -19.33 7.86
N SER A 382 -11.96 -19.10 9.17
CA SER A 382 -10.97 -18.46 10.04
C SER A 382 -9.99 -19.51 10.57
N ASP A 383 -9.20 -20.10 9.69
CA ASP A 383 -8.11 -20.99 10.11
C ASP A 383 -6.91 -20.10 10.46
N LEU A 384 -6.76 -19.74 11.74
CA LEU A 384 -5.71 -18.85 12.25
C LEU A 384 -4.36 -19.60 12.34
N ARG A 385 -3.72 -19.80 11.18
CA ARG A 385 -2.55 -20.67 11.03
C ARG A 385 -1.31 -20.11 11.72
N ARG A 386 -1.11 -18.78 11.70
CA ARG A 386 0.04 -18.13 12.35
C ARG A 386 -0.05 -18.23 13.88
N GLN A 387 -1.25 -18.05 14.45
CA GLN A 387 -1.50 -18.28 15.87
C GLN A 387 -1.33 -19.73 16.28
N ALA A 388 -1.81 -20.68 15.48
CA ALA A 388 -1.63 -22.10 15.75
C ALA A 388 -0.14 -22.48 15.78
N ALA A 389 0.65 -21.96 14.84
CA ALA A 389 2.10 -22.16 14.82
C ALA A 389 2.80 -21.51 16.02
N GLY A 390 2.39 -20.30 16.42
CA GLY A 390 2.90 -19.63 17.62
C GLY A 390 2.67 -20.44 18.90
N HIS A 391 1.44 -20.90 19.13
CA HIS A 391 1.12 -21.75 20.30
C HIS A 391 1.89 -23.07 20.29
N ALA A 392 2.05 -23.71 19.12
CA ALA A 392 2.83 -24.93 18.99
C ALA A 392 4.33 -24.70 19.34
N ALA A 393 4.90 -23.57 18.91
CA ALA A 393 6.27 -23.20 19.26
C ALA A 393 6.44 -22.94 20.77
N THR A 394 5.46 -22.30 21.42
CA THR A 394 5.48 -22.10 22.89
C THR A 394 5.39 -23.42 23.63
N MET A 395 4.51 -24.34 23.21
CA MET A 395 4.40 -25.68 23.82
C MET A 395 5.69 -26.51 23.66
N LEU A 396 6.40 -26.37 22.54
CA LEU A 396 7.70 -27.02 22.33
C LEU A 396 8.82 -26.39 23.16
N ALA A 397 8.75 -25.07 23.42
CA ALA A 397 9.72 -24.34 24.24
C ALA A 397 9.53 -24.62 25.74
N ASP A 398 8.29 -24.79 26.21
CA ASP A 398 8.00 -25.06 27.62
C ASP A 398 8.25 -26.53 28.02
N GLY A 399 8.31 -27.46 27.06
CA GLY A 399 8.58 -28.88 27.28
C GLY A 399 7.55 -29.56 28.21
N PRO A 400 7.56 -30.91 28.33
CA PRO A 400 6.70 -31.60 29.29
C PRO A 400 7.28 -31.39 30.69
N THR A 401 6.94 -30.29 31.35
CA THR A 401 7.10 -30.16 32.79
C THR A 401 5.80 -30.63 33.47
N ASN A 402 5.92 -31.76 34.16
CA ASN A 402 4.97 -32.37 35.09
C ASN A 402 3.82 -33.22 34.49
N MET A 403 4.12 -34.49 34.25
CA MET A 403 3.23 -35.58 34.66
C MET A 403 4.03 -36.59 35.48
#